data_AF-A0A7C7TQ42-F1
#
_entry.id   AF-A0A7C7TQ42-F1
#
_cell.length_a   1.000
_cell.length_b   1.000
_cell.length_c   1.000
_cell.angle_alpha   90.00
_cell.angle_beta   90.00
_cell.angle_gamma   90.00
#
_symmetry.space_group_name_H-M   'P 1'
#
loop_
_entity.id
_entity.type
_entity.pdbx_description
1 polymer ?
#
loop_
_entity_poly.entity_id
_entity_poly.type
_entity_poly.pdbx_seq_one_letter_code
_entity_poly.pdbx_strand_id
1 'polypeptide(L)'
;MVTSASRVLHAKPVPFSFAEDFLGRPQLVQVVLGGFEYPGEVIVTADWLPEFGEPLSGISMFRPVLLQSSSGPTSDEIADSRICVAVQEAVKSDAHRIGESTVTYDVGKAGSRSKLAAQADIRSLREVRENYVTANDPELSKLVSEFAEYESQINNSLAGDSYRRWKSGQLVTSHLLENPPVNSQQVFILEHPESWLEIAGGSVLDHLKFSESESTCIQIFQDFQSGRIVHAKEKLRHLSGLRLGDWTPLERIQGLLITTEISSSHTTGSALVDLLIHELVYPPVVASLWIVAYILEHDSEIELALATGERKFVSIDDFEDCGVSDVSMDQIAVLRADKSDDWDAVLPFLRLIAPHANSTRYGGGSESDAEEFNLQLSTVGNRVRQATPVMLSLEIATGSADKPLTRNVNQLIGVLSASSWREYVAQARVVFGSVSALRNALSGAAQH
;
A
#
# COMPACT_ATOMS: atom_id res chain seq x y z
N MET A 1 4.49 23.74 -20.22
CA MET A 1 5.35 22.92 -21.11
C MET A 1 5.15 21.48 -20.67
N VAL A 2 4.52 20.68 -21.51
CA VAL A 2 4.13 19.29 -21.25
C VAL A 2 5.41 18.46 -21.15
N THR A 3 5.62 17.78 -20.03
CA THR A 3 6.53 16.63 -19.96
C THR A 3 5.75 15.44 -19.46
N SER A 4 5.23 14.74 -20.45
CA SER A 4 4.78 13.36 -20.44
C SER A 4 5.81 12.48 -19.75
N ALA A 5 5.48 12.00 -18.55
CA ALA A 5 6.05 10.76 -18.06
C ALA A 5 5.57 9.66 -19.02
N SER A 6 6.53 9.01 -19.68
CA SER A 6 6.33 7.82 -20.49
C SER A 6 5.73 6.71 -19.63
N ARG A 7 4.40 6.73 -19.43
CA ARG A 7 3.65 5.51 -19.15
C ARG A 7 3.87 4.62 -20.35
N VAL A 8 4.72 3.61 -20.19
CA VAL A 8 4.77 2.48 -21.10
C VAL A 8 3.31 2.05 -21.31
N LEU A 9 2.84 2.11 -22.56
CA LEU A 9 1.55 1.59 -22.97
C LEU A 9 1.58 0.06 -22.85
N HIS A 10 1.70 -0.45 -21.64
CA HIS A 10 1.24 -1.79 -21.33
C HIS A 10 -0.27 -1.74 -21.57
N ALA A 11 -0.81 -2.61 -22.44
CA ALA A 11 -2.25 -2.69 -22.56
C ALA A 11 -2.85 -2.84 -21.17
N LYS A 12 -3.87 -2.01 -20.92
CA LYS A 12 -4.58 -2.06 -19.65
C LYS A 12 -5.13 -3.49 -19.47
N PRO A 13 -4.86 -4.15 -18.32
CA PRO A 13 -5.45 -5.44 -18.04
C PRO A 13 -6.97 -5.34 -18.06
N VAL A 14 -7.63 -6.44 -18.42
CA VAL A 14 -9.08 -6.56 -18.25
C VAL A 14 -9.42 -6.30 -16.77
N PRO A 15 -10.32 -5.36 -16.45
CA PRO A 15 -10.50 -4.90 -15.07
C PRO A 15 -11.02 -5.99 -14.14
N PHE A 16 -11.86 -6.90 -14.64
CA PHE A 16 -12.30 -8.11 -13.94
C PHE A 16 -12.90 -9.11 -14.95
N SER A 17 -12.99 -10.38 -14.57
CA SER A 17 -13.36 -11.50 -15.44
C SER A 17 -14.78 -12.00 -15.24
N PHE A 18 -15.42 -12.40 -16.34
CA PHE A 18 -16.67 -13.16 -16.38
C PHE A 18 -16.43 -14.68 -16.56
N ALA A 19 -15.18 -15.14 -16.49
CA ALA A 19 -14.86 -16.56 -16.55
C ALA A 19 -15.39 -17.30 -15.31
N GLU A 20 -15.82 -18.55 -15.50
CA GLU A 20 -16.52 -19.34 -14.48
C GLU A 20 -15.66 -19.63 -13.24
N ASP A 21 -14.35 -19.80 -13.43
CA ASP A 21 -13.39 -20.01 -12.33
C ASP A 21 -13.29 -18.79 -11.36
N PHE A 22 -13.82 -17.63 -11.77
CA PHE A 22 -13.81 -16.37 -11.01
C PHE A 22 -15.21 -15.94 -10.55
N LEU A 23 -16.27 -16.65 -10.95
CA LEU A 23 -17.62 -16.35 -10.50
C LEU A 23 -17.75 -16.65 -9.00
N GLY A 24 -18.43 -15.75 -8.29
CA GLY A 24 -18.64 -15.82 -6.85
C GLY A 24 -17.37 -15.55 -6.02
N ARG A 25 -16.28 -15.07 -6.64
CA ARG A 25 -15.03 -14.74 -5.95
C ARG A 25 -14.70 -13.25 -6.05
N PRO A 26 -14.14 -12.64 -5.00
CA PRO A 26 -13.56 -11.29 -5.09
C PRO A 26 -12.43 -11.25 -6.11
N GLN A 27 -12.51 -10.28 -7.02
CA GLN A 27 -11.47 -9.96 -7.99
C GLN A 27 -10.91 -8.58 -7.65
N LEU A 28 -9.63 -8.51 -7.32
CA LEU A 28 -8.99 -7.25 -6.93
C LEU A 28 -8.97 -6.29 -8.11
N VAL A 29 -9.41 -5.06 -7.86
CA VAL A 29 -9.44 -3.97 -8.83
C VAL A 29 -8.82 -2.72 -8.24
N GLN A 30 -8.44 -1.79 -9.11
CA GLN A 30 -7.88 -0.51 -8.71
C GLN A 30 -8.53 0.59 -9.53
N VAL A 31 -9.01 1.64 -8.86
CA VAL A 31 -9.60 2.82 -9.51
C VAL A 31 -8.82 4.07 -9.10
N VAL A 32 -8.74 5.03 -10.01
CA VAL A 32 -8.07 6.30 -9.75
C VAL A 32 -9.12 7.39 -9.57
N LEU A 33 -9.26 7.93 -8.36
CA LEU A 33 -10.24 8.97 -8.04
C LEU A 33 -9.51 10.19 -7.48
N GLY A 34 -9.73 11.37 -8.07
CA GLY A 34 -9.07 12.61 -7.62
C GLY A 34 -7.53 12.54 -7.64
N GLY A 35 -6.94 11.69 -8.49
CA GLY A 35 -5.49 11.51 -8.59
C GLY A 35 -4.88 10.50 -7.61
N PHE A 36 -5.71 9.81 -6.81
CA PHE A 36 -5.28 8.75 -5.89
C PHE A 36 -5.79 7.39 -6.31
N GLU A 37 -5.00 6.36 -6.02
CA GLU A 37 -5.37 4.96 -6.22
C GLU A 37 -6.20 4.44 -5.05
N TYR A 38 -7.36 3.87 -5.36
CA TYR A 38 -8.27 3.23 -4.41
C TYR A 38 -8.37 1.75 -4.80
N PRO A 39 -7.77 0.85 -4.01
CA PRO A 39 -7.98 -0.57 -4.19
C PRO A 39 -9.42 -0.94 -3.82
N GLY A 40 -10.00 -1.86 -4.56
CA GLY A 40 -11.31 -2.42 -4.29
C GLY A 40 -11.40 -3.84 -4.80
N GLU A 41 -12.60 -4.40 -4.75
CA GLU A 41 -12.83 -5.75 -5.26
C GLU A 41 -14.18 -5.87 -5.95
N VAL A 42 -14.24 -6.65 -7.03
CA VAL A 42 -15.47 -6.88 -7.78
C VAL A 42 -15.85 -8.34 -7.65
N ILE A 43 -17.14 -8.59 -7.39
CA ILE A 43 -17.69 -9.94 -7.38
C ILE A 43 -18.69 -10.05 -8.52
N VAL A 44 -18.48 -11.00 -9.42
CA VAL A 44 -19.48 -11.36 -10.43
C VAL A 44 -20.08 -12.69 -10.03
N THR A 45 -21.40 -12.75 -9.83
CA THR A 45 -22.05 -13.95 -9.29
C THR A 45 -23.43 -14.18 -9.90
N ALA A 46 -23.86 -15.45 -9.93
CA ALA A 46 -25.20 -15.82 -10.34
C ALA A 46 -26.23 -15.43 -9.28
N ASP A 47 -25.93 -15.78 -8.02
CA ASP A 47 -26.82 -15.63 -6.87
C ASP A 47 -26.18 -14.81 -5.76
N TRP A 48 -27.03 -14.19 -4.94
CA TRP A 48 -26.59 -13.46 -3.75
C TRP A 48 -26.19 -14.44 -2.65
N LEU A 49 -25.02 -14.20 -2.04
CA LEU A 49 -24.58 -14.86 -0.82
C LEU A 49 -24.43 -13.80 0.28
N PRO A 50 -24.88 -14.04 1.52
CA PRO A 50 -24.78 -13.06 2.61
C PRO A 50 -23.35 -12.56 2.87
N GLU A 51 -22.34 -13.42 2.67
CA GLU A 51 -20.93 -13.07 2.82
C GLU A 51 -20.49 -11.91 1.91
N PHE A 52 -21.15 -11.68 0.77
CA PHE A 52 -20.85 -10.55 -0.11
C PHE A 52 -21.27 -9.20 0.47
N GLY A 53 -22.20 -9.20 1.44
CA GLY A 53 -22.66 -8.03 2.17
C GLY A 53 -21.91 -7.77 3.47
N GLU A 54 -20.98 -8.63 3.87
CA GLU A 54 -20.16 -8.44 5.07
C GLU A 54 -19.17 -7.28 4.91
N PRO A 55 -18.77 -6.61 6.01
CA PRO A 55 -17.82 -5.50 5.98
C PRO A 55 -16.55 -5.80 5.21
N LEU A 56 -16.04 -4.79 4.49
CA LEU A 56 -14.77 -4.91 3.79
C LEU A 56 -13.62 -5.14 4.79
N SER A 57 -12.65 -5.93 4.35
CA SER A 57 -11.44 -6.24 5.12
C SER A 57 -10.19 -5.90 4.33
N GLY A 58 -9.09 -5.63 5.03
CA GLY A 58 -7.82 -5.31 4.39
C GLY A 58 -7.88 -3.94 3.71
N ILE A 59 -7.09 -3.73 2.66
CA ILE A 59 -7.02 -2.40 2.04
C ILE A 59 -8.19 -2.08 1.11
N SER A 60 -9.08 -3.03 0.81
CA SER A 60 -10.21 -2.83 -0.10
C SER A 60 -11.16 -1.73 0.41
N MET A 61 -11.37 -0.71 -0.42
CA MET A 61 -12.15 0.47 -0.05
C MET A 61 -13.59 0.43 -0.54
N PHE A 62 -13.89 -0.38 -1.56
CA PHE A 62 -15.24 -0.53 -2.12
C PHE A 62 -15.43 -1.92 -2.73
N ARG A 63 -16.68 -2.39 -2.80
CA ARG A 63 -17.04 -3.67 -3.43
C ARG A 63 -18.30 -3.57 -4.30
N PRO A 64 -18.16 -3.58 -5.63
CA PRO A 64 -19.28 -3.77 -6.54
C PRO A 64 -19.58 -5.27 -6.71
N VAL A 65 -20.83 -5.65 -6.51
CA VAL A 65 -21.33 -7.02 -6.78
C VAL A 65 -22.23 -6.99 -8.01
N LEU A 66 -21.81 -7.64 -9.09
CA LEU A 66 -22.56 -7.77 -10.34
C LEU A 66 -23.35 -9.08 -10.32
N LEU A 67 -24.62 -8.99 -9.94
CA LEU A 67 -25.51 -10.12 -9.75
C LEU A 67 -26.24 -10.46 -11.05
N GLN A 68 -26.12 -11.68 -11.55
CA GLN A 68 -26.80 -12.10 -12.79
C GLN A 68 -28.28 -12.48 -12.57
N SER A 69 -28.70 -12.65 -11.32
CA SER A 69 -30.10 -12.84 -10.96
C SER A 69 -30.88 -11.52 -10.95
N SER A 70 -32.21 -11.66 -11.06
CA SER A 70 -33.19 -10.58 -10.86
C SER A 70 -33.71 -10.49 -9.42
N SER A 71 -33.40 -11.49 -8.59
CA SER A 71 -33.65 -11.45 -7.15
C SER A 71 -32.38 -10.98 -6.44
N GLY A 72 -32.34 -9.71 -6.07
CA GLY A 72 -31.25 -9.11 -5.31
C GLY A 72 -31.44 -9.15 -3.80
N PRO A 73 -30.40 -8.77 -3.04
CA PRO A 73 -30.52 -8.57 -1.61
C PRO A 73 -31.41 -7.38 -1.27
N THR A 74 -31.84 -7.34 -0.01
CA THR A 74 -32.37 -6.15 0.64
C THR A 74 -31.24 -5.26 1.16
N SER A 75 -31.52 -3.97 1.38
CA SER A 75 -30.53 -3.01 1.93
C SER A 75 -30.04 -3.37 3.35
N ASP A 76 -30.77 -4.19 4.09
CA ASP A 76 -30.40 -4.66 5.42
C ASP A 76 -29.39 -5.83 5.37
N GLU A 77 -29.34 -6.54 4.25
CA GLU A 77 -28.35 -7.61 4.01
C GLU A 77 -26.98 -7.06 3.59
N ILE A 78 -26.87 -5.75 3.37
CA ILE A 78 -25.61 -5.07 3.03
C ILE A 78 -25.16 -4.30 4.27
N ALA A 79 -24.24 -4.89 5.03
CA ALA A 79 -23.78 -4.34 6.31
C ALA A 79 -22.88 -3.12 6.17
N ASP A 80 -22.24 -2.94 5.01
CA ASP A 80 -21.25 -1.90 4.78
C ASP A 80 -21.72 -0.93 3.68
N SER A 81 -21.70 0.37 3.97
CA SER A 81 -22.07 1.42 3.02
C SER A 81 -21.18 1.44 1.78
N ARG A 82 -20.01 0.78 1.85
CA ARG A 82 -19.02 0.72 0.78
C ARG A 82 -19.28 -0.37 -0.27
N ILE A 83 -20.43 -1.06 -0.15
CA ILE A 83 -20.83 -2.16 -1.01
C ILE A 83 -22.04 -1.74 -1.82
N CYS A 84 -21.99 -1.98 -3.13
CA CYS A 84 -23.13 -1.77 -4.02
C CYS A 84 -23.39 -3.01 -4.88
N VAL A 85 -24.66 -3.38 -5.02
CA VAL A 85 -25.08 -4.59 -5.72
C VAL A 85 -25.91 -4.21 -6.94
N ALA A 86 -25.42 -4.55 -8.14
CA ALA A 86 -26.14 -4.39 -9.39
C ALA A 86 -26.93 -5.66 -9.71
N VAL A 87 -28.26 -5.55 -9.65
CA VAL A 87 -29.21 -6.63 -9.90
C VAL A 87 -29.73 -6.51 -11.32
N GLN A 88 -29.81 -7.61 -12.07
CA GLN A 88 -30.35 -7.59 -13.43
C GLN A 88 -31.86 -7.34 -13.43
N GLU A 89 -32.37 -6.64 -14.45
CA GLU A 89 -33.81 -6.62 -14.71
C GLU A 89 -34.32 -8.05 -15.00
N ALA A 90 -35.45 -8.42 -14.40
CA ALA A 90 -36.12 -9.68 -14.68
C ALA A 90 -36.46 -9.78 -16.17
N VAL A 91 -36.20 -10.92 -16.79
CA VAL A 91 -36.68 -11.20 -18.14
C VAL A 91 -38.21 -11.25 -18.07
N LYS A 92 -38.88 -10.18 -18.50
CA LYS A 92 -40.33 -10.18 -18.66
C LYS A 92 -40.66 -11.25 -19.68
N SER A 93 -41.20 -12.38 -19.20
CA SER A 93 -41.88 -13.33 -20.05
C SER A 93 -43.08 -12.60 -20.63
N ASP A 94 -42.93 -12.03 -21.82
CA ASP A 94 -44.05 -11.52 -22.60
C ASP A 94 -44.91 -12.71 -23.02
N ALA A 95 -45.78 -13.15 -22.11
CA ALA A 95 -46.69 -14.27 -22.33
C ALA A 95 -47.82 -13.94 -23.33
N HIS A 96 -47.78 -12.82 -24.06
CA HIS A 96 -48.79 -12.39 -25.03
C HIS A 96 -48.20 -11.90 -26.36
N ARG A 97 -47.26 -12.65 -26.95
CA ARG A 97 -47.02 -12.60 -28.41
C ARG A 97 -47.33 -13.96 -29.05
N ILE A 98 -48.62 -14.22 -29.23
CA ILE A 98 -49.08 -15.20 -30.22
C ILE A 98 -48.77 -14.58 -31.58
N GLY A 99 -47.72 -15.06 -32.26
CA GLY A 99 -47.55 -14.85 -33.70
C GLY A 99 -46.24 -14.28 -34.20
N GLU A 100 -45.15 -14.20 -33.43
CA GLU A 100 -43.83 -13.92 -33.99
C GLU A 100 -42.76 -14.82 -33.36
N SER A 101 -42.36 -15.82 -34.13
CA SER A 101 -41.06 -16.50 -34.13
C SER A 101 -40.36 -16.64 -32.77
N THR A 102 -40.48 -17.84 -32.19
CA THR A 102 -39.46 -18.40 -31.30
C THR A 102 -38.13 -18.47 -32.04
N VAL A 103 -37.41 -17.35 -32.08
CA VAL A 103 -35.96 -17.34 -32.24
C VAL A 103 -35.40 -17.36 -30.82
N THR A 104 -35.36 -18.56 -30.24
CA THR A 104 -34.14 -18.99 -29.57
C THR A 104 -33.01 -18.60 -30.51
N TYR A 105 -32.26 -17.55 -30.18
CA TYR A 105 -31.08 -17.19 -30.94
C TYR A 105 -30.15 -18.39 -30.92
N ASP A 106 -30.12 -19.05 -32.08
CA ASP A 106 -29.26 -20.16 -32.37
C ASP A 106 -27.82 -19.69 -32.17
N VAL A 107 -27.11 -20.40 -31.31
CA VAL A 107 -25.68 -20.25 -31.01
C VAL A 107 -24.94 -20.66 -32.28
N GLY A 108 -24.90 -19.77 -33.26
CA GLY A 108 -24.41 -20.10 -34.58
C GLY A 108 -24.47 -18.90 -35.49
N LYS A 109 -23.29 -18.38 -35.83
CA LYS A 109 -23.02 -17.37 -36.88
C LYS A 109 -22.96 -15.90 -36.43
N ALA A 110 -22.27 -15.68 -35.33
CA ALA A 110 -21.22 -14.65 -35.25
C ALA A 110 -20.18 -15.16 -34.22
N GLY A 111 -19.22 -15.96 -34.67
CA GLY A 111 -18.04 -16.36 -33.88
C GLY A 111 -18.29 -16.91 -32.47
N SER A 112 -19.31 -17.77 -32.28
CA SER A 112 -19.45 -18.55 -31.04
C SER A 112 -18.29 -19.54 -30.92
N ARG A 113 -17.16 -19.08 -30.38
CA ARG A 113 -16.39 -19.96 -29.51
C ARG A 113 -17.37 -20.45 -28.45
N SER A 114 -17.53 -21.76 -28.36
CA SER A 114 -18.25 -22.38 -27.25
C SER A 114 -17.83 -21.68 -25.95
N LYS A 115 -18.75 -21.39 -25.04
CA LYS A 115 -18.43 -20.78 -23.73
C LYS A 115 -17.22 -21.49 -23.06
N LEU A 116 -17.14 -22.81 -23.25
CA LEU A 116 -16.02 -23.66 -22.83
C LEU A 116 -14.70 -23.35 -23.56
N ALA A 117 -14.74 -23.07 -24.86
CA ALA A 117 -13.57 -22.65 -25.63
C ALA A 117 -13.08 -21.26 -25.18
N ALA A 118 -14.00 -20.29 -25.02
CA ALA A 118 -13.68 -18.97 -24.48
C ALA A 118 -13.06 -19.03 -23.08
N GLN A 119 -13.55 -19.92 -22.21
CA GLN A 119 -12.97 -20.17 -20.88
C GLN A 119 -11.57 -20.79 -20.97
N ALA A 120 -11.38 -21.80 -21.83
CA ALA A 120 -10.09 -22.42 -22.06
C ALA A 120 -9.06 -21.41 -22.61
N ASP A 121 -9.49 -20.50 -23.48
CA ASP A 121 -8.66 -19.42 -24.01
C ASP A 121 -8.25 -18.44 -22.90
N ILE A 122 -9.16 -17.97 -22.03
CA ILE A 122 -8.80 -17.09 -20.89
C ILE A 122 -7.78 -17.77 -19.98
N ARG A 123 -8.00 -19.05 -19.64
CA ARG A 123 -7.07 -19.81 -18.80
C ARG A 123 -5.68 -19.90 -19.44
N SER A 124 -5.63 -20.21 -20.74
CA SER A 124 -4.38 -20.32 -21.48
C SER A 124 -3.65 -18.98 -21.61
N LEU A 125 -4.36 -17.88 -21.85
CA LEU A 125 -3.79 -16.53 -21.92
C LEU A 125 -3.16 -16.11 -20.60
N ARG A 126 -3.79 -16.47 -19.47
CA ARG A 126 -3.29 -16.16 -18.14
C ARG A 126 -2.07 -16.98 -17.77
N GLU A 127 -2.09 -18.28 -18.07
CA GLU A 127 -0.92 -19.15 -17.89
C GLU A 127 0.28 -18.64 -18.70
N VAL A 128 0.04 -18.20 -19.94
CA VAL A 128 1.08 -17.56 -20.76
C VAL A 128 1.51 -16.23 -20.11
N ARG A 129 0.60 -15.40 -19.61
CA ARG A 129 1.00 -14.13 -18.99
C ARG A 129 1.83 -14.34 -17.72
N GLU A 130 1.42 -15.23 -16.81
CA GLU A 130 2.15 -15.53 -15.58
C GLU A 130 3.58 -16.05 -15.87
N ASN A 131 3.73 -16.87 -16.91
CA ASN A 131 5.03 -17.43 -17.30
C ASN A 131 5.94 -16.46 -18.07
N TYR A 132 5.38 -15.42 -18.70
CA TYR A 132 6.13 -14.52 -19.61
C TYR A 132 6.34 -13.10 -19.06
N VAL A 133 5.66 -12.69 -17.98
CA VAL A 133 5.82 -11.37 -17.33
C VAL A 133 7.23 -11.19 -16.69
N THR A 134 8.02 -12.25 -16.53
CA THR A 134 9.36 -12.18 -15.92
C THR A 134 10.48 -11.72 -16.87
N ALA A 135 10.19 -11.44 -18.15
CA ALA A 135 11.21 -11.07 -19.15
C ALA A 135 11.06 -9.61 -19.60
N ASN A 136 12.08 -8.79 -19.31
CA ASN A 136 12.20 -7.41 -19.80
C ASN A 136 12.56 -7.38 -21.30
N ASP A 137 11.62 -7.77 -22.16
CA ASP A 137 11.77 -7.74 -23.62
C ASP A 137 10.72 -6.78 -24.24
N PRO A 138 11.13 -5.82 -25.09
CA PRO A 138 10.20 -4.94 -25.78
C PRO A 138 9.25 -5.66 -26.75
N GLU A 139 9.59 -6.80 -27.35
CA GLU A 139 8.66 -7.58 -28.19
C GLU A 139 7.56 -8.23 -27.35
N LEU A 140 7.88 -8.59 -26.10
CA LEU A 140 6.91 -9.07 -25.11
C LEU A 140 5.89 -8.02 -24.72
N SER A 141 6.23 -6.73 -24.75
CA SER A 141 5.26 -5.66 -24.46
C SER A 141 4.12 -5.61 -25.48
N LYS A 142 4.42 -5.89 -26.75
CA LYS A 142 3.43 -5.97 -27.83
C LYS A 142 2.56 -7.22 -27.69
N LEU A 143 3.18 -8.36 -27.40
CA LEU A 143 2.47 -9.63 -27.16
C LEU A 143 1.52 -9.55 -25.96
N VAL A 144 1.98 -9.01 -24.83
CA VAL A 144 1.16 -8.75 -23.64
C VAL A 144 -0.02 -7.84 -23.99
N SER A 145 0.20 -6.88 -24.88
CA SER A 145 -0.85 -5.98 -25.31
C SER A 145 -1.91 -6.67 -26.17
N GLU A 146 -1.49 -7.50 -27.12
CA GLU A 146 -2.38 -8.33 -27.93
C GLU A 146 -3.14 -9.34 -27.07
N PHE A 147 -2.52 -9.93 -26.06
CA PHE A 147 -3.20 -10.82 -25.11
C PHE A 147 -4.25 -10.12 -24.27
N ALA A 148 -3.97 -8.91 -23.77
CA ALA A 148 -4.95 -8.14 -23.01
C ALA A 148 -6.14 -7.71 -23.88
N GLU A 149 -5.89 -7.30 -25.13
CA GLU A 149 -6.95 -6.98 -26.09
C GLU A 149 -7.82 -8.20 -26.38
N TYR A 150 -7.19 -9.37 -26.57
CA TYR A 150 -7.89 -10.61 -26.82
C TYR A 150 -8.68 -11.12 -25.60
N GLU A 151 -8.10 -11.04 -24.41
CA GLU A 151 -8.79 -11.34 -23.16
C GLU A 151 -10.00 -10.42 -22.99
N SER A 152 -9.86 -9.12 -23.29
CA SER A 152 -10.95 -8.15 -23.27
C SER A 152 -12.08 -8.53 -24.23
N GLN A 153 -11.75 -8.93 -25.47
CA GLN A 153 -12.73 -9.40 -26.44
C GLN A 153 -13.51 -10.63 -25.95
N ILE A 154 -12.81 -11.62 -25.39
CA ILE A 154 -13.44 -12.81 -24.84
C ILE A 154 -14.31 -12.44 -23.63
N ASN A 155 -13.82 -11.58 -22.75
CA ASN A 155 -14.54 -11.13 -21.57
C ASN A 155 -15.82 -10.35 -21.93
N ASN A 156 -15.75 -9.49 -22.94
CA ASN A 156 -16.92 -8.79 -23.50
C ASN A 156 -17.92 -9.77 -24.13
N SER A 157 -17.44 -10.80 -24.82
CA SER A 157 -18.29 -11.87 -25.35
C SER A 157 -18.97 -12.68 -24.24
N LEU A 158 -18.30 -12.91 -23.11
CA LEU A 158 -18.86 -13.62 -21.96
C LEU A 158 -19.84 -12.76 -21.16
N ALA A 159 -19.61 -11.46 -21.07
CA ALA A 159 -20.54 -10.51 -20.47
C ALA A 159 -21.89 -10.49 -21.22
N GLY A 160 -21.87 -10.62 -22.56
CA GLY A 160 -23.07 -10.73 -23.39
C GLY A 160 -24.05 -9.56 -23.18
N ASP A 161 -25.35 -9.85 -23.12
CA ASP A 161 -26.40 -8.85 -22.84
C ASP A 161 -26.51 -8.47 -21.35
N SER A 162 -25.67 -9.02 -20.47
CA SER A 162 -25.76 -8.78 -19.01
C SER A 162 -25.61 -7.31 -18.66
N TYR A 163 -24.74 -6.57 -19.36
CA TYR A 163 -24.58 -5.12 -19.19
C TYR A 163 -25.91 -4.38 -19.38
N ARG A 164 -26.66 -4.68 -20.45
CA ARG A 164 -27.94 -4.02 -20.72
C ARG A 164 -28.95 -4.30 -19.60
N ARG A 165 -28.93 -5.53 -19.07
CA ARG A 165 -29.80 -5.95 -17.96
C ARG A 165 -29.42 -5.31 -16.63
N TRP A 166 -28.14 -5.10 -16.35
CA TRP A 166 -27.73 -4.33 -15.16
C TRP A 166 -28.09 -2.85 -15.30
N LYS A 167 -27.91 -2.29 -16.50
CA LYS A 167 -28.26 -0.89 -16.80
C LYS A 167 -29.76 -0.61 -16.64
N SER A 168 -30.62 -1.56 -17.02
CA SER A 168 -32.07 -1.45 -16.84
C SER A 168 -32.58 -2.02 -15.51
N GLY A 169 -31.70 -2.69 -14.76
CA GLY A 169 -31.99 -3.27 -13.47
C GLY A 169 -31.90 -2.27 -12.32
N GLN A 170 -31.69 -2.80 -11.12
CA GLN A 170 -31.65 -2.03 -9.88
C GLN A 170 -30.26 -2.05 -9.27
N LEU A 171 -29.84 -0.93 -8.69
CA LEU A 171 -28.71 -0.90 -7.77
C LEU A 171 -29.24 -0.92 -6.33
N VAL A 172 -28.73 -1.83 -5.52
CA VAL A 172 -29.03 -1.94 -4.09
C VAL A 172 -27.78 -1.56 -3.31
N THR A 173 -27.92 -0.65 -2.34
CA THR A 173 -26.87 -0.23 -1.42
C THR A 173 -27.31 -0.45 0.01
N SER A 174 -26.38 -0.38 0.96
CA SER A 174 -26.70 -0.39 2.38
C SER A 174 -27.65 0.73 2.75
N HIS A 175 -28.51 0.49 3.75
CA HIS A 175 -29.35 1.50 4.37
C HIS A 175 -28.55 2.61 5.09
N LEU A 176 -27.26 2.35 5.36
CA LEU A 176 -26.34 3.31 6.00
C LEU A 176 -25.81 4.38 5.04
N LEU A 177 -26.00 4.23 3.73
CA LEU A 177 -25.54 5.21 2.75
C LEU A 177 -26.43 6.47 2.82
N GLU A 178 -25.87 7.59 3.29
CA GLU A 178 -26.57 8.87 3.27
C GLU A 178 -26.67 9.42 1.83
N ASN A 179 -27.88 9.81 1.42
CA ASN A 179 -28.29 10.21 0.06
C ASN A 179 -27.30 11.10 -0.76
N PRO A 180 -27.34 11.05 -2.11
CA PRO A 180 -28.34 10.35 -2.94
C PRO A 180 -27.95 8.90 -3.29
N PRO A 181 -28.93 7.98 -3.36
CA PRO A 181 -28.69 6.62 -3.76
C PRO A 181 -28.20 6.57 -5.21
N VAL A 182 -27.09 5.86 -5.41
CA VAL A 182 -26.50 5.65 -6.72
C VAL A 182 -27.47 4.85 -7.59
N ASN A 183 -27.80 5.34 -8.78
CA ASN A 183 -28.68 4.64 -9.71
C ASN A 183 -27.86 3.72 -10.63
N SER A 184 -28.42 2.56 -11.02
CA SER A 184 -27.85 1.70 -12.07
C SER A 184 -27.57 2.48 -13.36
N GLN A 185 -28.44 3.42 -13.73
CA GLN A 185 -28.23 4.28 -14.90
C GLN A 185 -27.03 5.23 -14.77
N GLN A 186 -26.58 5.53 -13.54
CA GLN A 186 -25.40 6.35 -13.28
C GLN A 186 -24.13 5.50 -13.30
N VAL A 187 -24.14 4.29 -12.73
CA VAL A 187 -22.99 3.38 -12.75
C VAL A 187 -22.71 2.87 -14.16
N PHE A 188 -23.77 2.44 -14.86
CA PHE A 188 -23.69 1.82 -16.19
C PHE A 188 -23.95 2.84 -17.33
N ILE A 189 -23.47 4.09 -17.17
CA ILE A 189 -23.57 5.13 -18.21
C ILE A 189 -22.81 4.70 -19.45
N LEU A 190 -21.54 4.31 -19.25
CA LEU A 190 -20.59 3.96 -20.30
C LEU A 190 -20.60 2.46 -20.58
N GLU A 191 -20.15 2.06 -21.77
CA GLU A 191 -20.09 0.64 -22.17
C GLU A 191 -18.85 -0.09 -21.62
N HIS A 192 -17.97 0.63 -20.92
CA HIS A 192 -16.67 0.11 -20.48
C HIS A 192 -16.69 -0.25 -18.99
N PRO A 193 -16.33 -1.50 -18.61
CA PRO A 193 -16.29 -1.93 -17.22
C PRO A 193 -15.39 -1.11 -16.30
N GLU A 194 -14.27 -0.56 -16.79
CA GLU A 194 -13.39 0.34 -16.02
C GLU A 194 -14.17 1.55 -15.46
N SER A 195 -15.00 2.16 -16.29
CA SER A 195 -15.79 3.33 -15.90
C SER A 195 -16.88 2.98 -14.89
N TRP A 196 -17.41 1.76 -14.92
CA TRP A 196 -18.38 1.32 -13.91
C TRP A 196 -17.75 1.31 -12.52
N LEU A 197 -16.49 0.85 -12.43
CA LEU A 197 -15.76 0.81 -11.16
C LEU A 197 -15.42 2.20 -10.66
N GLU A 198 -14.96 3.10 -11.54
CA GLU A 198 -14.68 4.48 -11.17
C GLU A 198 -15.94 5.19 -10.68
N ILE A 199 -17.08 5.02 -11.35
CA ILE A 199 -18.34 5.65 -10.94
C ILE A 199 -18.87 5.00 -9.66
N ALA A 200 -18.85 3.67 -9.55
CA ALA A 200 -19.29 2.97 -8.35
C ALA A 200 -18.44 3.36 -7.15
N GLY A 201 -17.11 3.25 -7.25
CA GLY A 201 -16.17 3.65 -6.21
C GLY A 201 -16.31 5.12 -5.85
N GLY A 202 -16.38 6.02 -6.84
CA GLY A 202 -16.54 7.46 -6.59
C GLY A 202 -17.86 7.86 -5.96
N SER A 203 -18.93 7.12 -6.22
CA SER A 203 -20.24 7.39 -5.63
C SER A 203 -20.35 6.83 -4.21
N VAL A 204 -19.69 5.70 -3.95
CA VAL A 204 -19.73 5.00 -2.68
C VAL A 204 -18.75 5.59 -1.66
N LEU A 205 -17.63 6.13 -2.12
CA LEU A 205 -16.63 6.79 -1.28
C LEU A 205 -16.90 8.29 -1.04
N ASP A 206 -18.07 8.79 -1.49
CA ASP A 206 -18.57 10.16 -1.32
C ASP A 206 -17.55 11.26 -1.70
N HIS A 207 -17.54 11.65 -2.98
CA HIS A 207 -16.83 12.78 -3.58
C HIS A 207 -15.69 13.45 -2.75
N LEU A 208 -14.50 12.85 -2.85
CA LEU A 208 -13.21 13.54 -3.08
C LEU A 208 -12.90 14.73 -2.15
N LYS A 209 -12.58 14.44 -0.88
CA LYS A 209 -11.86 15.40 -0.01
C LYS A 209 -10.44 15.74 -0.50
N PHE A 210 -9.93 14.99 -1.47
CA PHE A 210 -8.57 15.11 -1.98
C PHE A 210 -8.57 15.74 -3.39
N SER A 211 -8.18 17.01 -3.48
CA SER A 211 -8.06 17.74 -4.75
C SER A 211 -6.63 17.78 -5.31
N GLU A 212 -5.67 17.21 -4.59
CA GLU A 212 -4.25 17.26 -4.93
C GLU A 212 -3.75 15.94 -5.50
N SER A 213 -2.61 15.98 -6.21
CA SER A 213 -2.05 14.83 -6.90
C SER A 213 -1.08 14.02 -6.04
N GLU A 214 -0.76 12.81 -6.51
CA GLU A 214 0.29 11.93 -5.98
C GLU A 214 1.64 12.64 -5.78
N SER A 215 1.95 13.66 -6.59
CA SER A 215 3.13 14.51 -6.43
C SER A 215 3.18 15.25 -5.07
N THR A 216 2.03 15.61 -4.50
CA THR A 216 1.96 16.18 -3.15
C THR A 216 2.41 15.13 -2.13
N CYS A 217 1.97 13.88 -2.25
CA CYS A 217 2.37 12.82 -1.33
C CYS A 217 3.88 12.57 -1.38
N ILE A 218 4.45 12.54 -2.57
CA ILE A 218 5.92 12.46 -2.75
C ILE A 218 6.61 13.64 -2.08
N GLN A 219 6.09 14.87 -2.26
CA GLN A 219 6.67 16.05 -1.63
C GLN A 219 6.56 16.03 -0.10
N ILE A 220 5.43 15.58 0.45
CA ILE A 220 5.24 15.41 1.90
C ILE A 220 6.23 14.40 2.44
N PHE A 221 6.40 13.27 1.77
CA PHE A 221 7.37 12.25 2.15
C PHE A 221 8.81 12.77 2.11
N GLN A 222 9.19 13.49 1.05
CA GLN A 222 10.50 14.14 0.97
C GLN A 222 10.70 15.20 2.07
N ASP A 223 9.64 15.93 2.44
CA ASP A 223 9.68 16.88 3.54
C ASP A 223 9.93 16.14 4.87
N PHE A 224 9.32 14.96 5.09
CA PHE A 224 9.63 14.07 6.21
C PHE A 224 11.10 13.61 6.19
N GLN A 225 11.61 13.11 5.06
CA GLN A 225 13.00 12.65 4.92
C GLN A 225 14.00 13.79 5.17
N SER A 226 13.63 15.02 4.83
CA SER A 226 14.46 16.21 5.06
C SER A 226 14.38 16.73 6.50
N GLY A 227 13.69 16.04 7.41
CA GLY A 227 13.48 16.47 8.80
C GLY A 227 12.50 17.64 8.98
N ARG A 228 11.76 18.04 7.94
CA ARG A 228 10.76 19.13 8.00
C ARG A 228 9.40 18.63 8.48
N ILE A 229 9.40 17.91 9.61
CA ILE A 229 8.24 17.16 10.13
C ILE A 229 7.00 18.05 10.32
N VAL A 230 7.15 19.22 10.95
CA VAL A 230 6.03 20.14 11.20
C VAL A 230 5.37 20.61 9.91
N HIS A 231 6.18 20.94 8.89
CA HIS A 231 5.71 21.40 7.59
C HIS A 231 5.02 20.28 6.81
N ALA A 232 5.60 19.08 6.82
CA ALA A 232 5.03 17.89 6.20
C ALA A 232 3.67 17.52 6.83
N LYS A 233 3.57 17.56 8.17
CA LYS A 233 2.31 17.33 8.91
C LYS A 233 1.22 18.32 8.54
N GLU A 234 1.55 19.61 8.43
CA GLU A 234 0.56 20.63 8.07
C GLU A 234 0.06 20.44 6.63
N LYS A 235 0.94 20.09 5.69
CA LYS A 235 0.54 19.70 4.34
C LYS A 235 -0.35 18.47 4.32
N LEU A 236 0.01 17.43 5.08
CA LEU A 236 -0.78 16.20 5.17
C LEU A 236 -2.16 16.45 5.80
N ARG A 237 -2.23 17.35 6.80
CA ARG A 237 -3.47 17.84 7.39
C ARG A 237 -4.35 18.55 6.36
N HIS A 238 -3.76 19.45 5.57
CA HIS A 238 -4.47 20.16 4.50
C HIS A 238 -4.98 19.19 3.43
N LEU A 239 -4.13 18.26 2.98
CA LEU A 239 -4.48 17.21 2.04
C LEU A 239 -5.66 16.37 2.54
N SER A 240 -5.67 16.04 3.85
CA SER A 240 -6.73 15.26 4.49
C SER A 240 -8.01 16.07 4.82
N GLY A 241 -8.06 17.36 4.46
CA GLY A 241 -9.20 18.23 4.72
C GLY A 241 -9.46 18.54 6.21
N LEU A 242 -8.46 18.34 7.08
CA LEU A 242 -8.58 18.55 8.52
C LEU A 242 -8.39 20.04 8.87
N ARG A 243 -9.28 20.63 9.67
CA ARG A 243 -9.23 22.06 10.07
C ARG A 243 -8.48 22.21 11.36
N LEU A 244 -7.66 23.27 11.53
CA LEU A 244 -6.96 23.61 12.80
C LEU A 244 -7.86 23.41 14.04
N GLY A 245 -7.43 22.56 14.98
CA GLY A 245 -8.19 22.15 16.17
C GLY A 245 -8.89 20.77 16.07
N ASP A 246 -9.12 20.24 14.86
CA ASP A 246 -9.64 18.88 14.70
C ASP A 246 -8.64 17.84 15.18
N TRP A 247 -9.16 16.77 15.79
CA TRP A 247 -8.40 15.60 16.23
C TRP A 247 -7.59 15.06 15.07
N THR A 248 -6.31 14.79 15.32
CA THR A 248 -5.43 14.25 14.27
C THR A 248 -5.52 12.73 14.25
N PRO A 249 -5.31 12.09 13.08
CA PRO A 249 -5.17 10.64 13.01
C PRO A 249 -4.10 10.09 13.97
N LEU A 250 -3.07 10.89 14.26
CA LEU A 250 -2.01 10.56 15.22
C LEU A 250 -2.55 10.31 16.64
N GLU A 251 -3.50 11.13 17.11
CA GLU A 251 -4.12 10.95 18.43
C GLU A 251 -4.95 9.67 18.50
N ARG A 252 -5.58 9.28 17.38
CA ARG A 252 -6.35 8.04 17.29
C ARG A 252 -5.46 6.81 17.23
N ILE A 253 -4.34 6.88 16.49
CA ILE A 253 -3.29 5.85 16.48
C ILE A 253 -2.71 5.67 17.90
N GLN A 254 -2.40 6.78 18.58
CA GLN A 254 -1.93 6.76 19.97
C GLN A 254 -2.97 6.10 20.90
N GLY A 255 -4.26 6.37 20.67
CA GLY A 255 -5.37 5.72 21.38
C GLY A 255 -5.33 4.20 21.25
N LEU A 256 -5.15 3.67 20.03
CA LEU A 256 -5.04 2.22 19.78
C LEU A 256 -3.90 1.57 20.57
N LEU A 257 -2.77 2.27 20.69
CA LEU A 257 -1.58 1.80 21.40
C LEU A 257 -1.73 1.84 22.94
N ILE A 258 -2.63 2.67 23.47
CA ILE A 258 -2.89 2.78 24.92
C ILE A 258 -3.95 1.77 25.37
N THR A 259 -4.92 1.45 24.51
CA THR A 259 -6.04 0.55 24.85
C THR A 259 -5.68 -0.94 24.89
N THR A 260 -4.50 -1.34 24.41
CA THR A 260 -4.03 -2.72 24.50
C THR A 260 -3.54 -3.03 25.92
N GLU A 261 -4.47 -3.44 26.81
CA GLU A 261 -4.29 -3.71 28.25
C GLU A 261 -3.25 -4.80 28.61
N ILE A 262 -2.47 -5.33 27.67
CA ILE A 262 -1.56 -6.45 27.88
C ILE A 262 -0.15 -6.07 27.43
N SER A 263 0.60 -5.37 28.29
CA SER A 263 2.08 -5.36 28.37
C SER A 263 2.92 -5.10 27.11
N SER A 264 2.32 -4.83 25.96
CA SER A 264 3.00 -4.72 24.70
C SER A 264 2.45 -3.49 24.00
N SER A 265 3.26 -2.44 24.00
CA SER A 265 3.00 -1.13 23.40
C SER A 265 2.96 -1.22 21.86
N HIS A 266 2.12 -2.09 21.30
CA HIS A 266 1.97 -2.28 19.87
C HIS A 266 0.51 -2.41 19.45
N THR A 267 0.26 -2.10 18.18
CA THR A 267 -1.02 -2.26 17.50
C THR A 267 -0.81 -3.03 16.20
N THR A 268 -1.82 -3.79 15.78
CA THR A 268 -1.75 -4.64 14.58
C THR A 268 -2.00 -3.82 13.32
N GLY A 269 -1.46 -4.28 12.19
CA GLY A 269 -1.75 -3.70 10.88
C GLY A 269 -3.23 -3.67 10.55
N SER A 270 -3.98 -4.73 10.89
CA SER A 270 -5.44 -4.78 10.74
C SER A 270 -6.15 -3.67 11.50
N ALA A 271 -5.77 -3.40 12.76
CA ALA A 271 -6.37 -2.33 13.54
C ALA A 271 -6.06 -0.93 12.95
N LEU A 272 -4.88 -0.76 12.36
CA LEU A 272 -4.52 0.47 11.65
C LEU A 272 -5.31 0.64 10.35
N VAL A 273 -5.52 -0.44 9.61
CA VAL A 273 -6.36 -0.47 8.41
C VAL A 273 -7.81 -0.13 8.75
N ASP A 274 -8.37 -0.75 9.80
CA ASP A 274 -9.72 -0.46 10.27
C ASP A 274 -9.88 1.03 10.61
N LEU A 275 -8.90 1.63 11.31
CA LEU A 275 -8.92 3.05 11.65
C LEU A 275 -8.73 3.95 10.42
N LEU A 276 -7.65 3.78 9.66
CA LEU A 276 -7.24 4.75 8.64
C LEU A 276 -7.98 4.57 7.32
N ILE A 277 -8.22 3.32 6.91
CA ILE A 277 -8.84 2.99 5.62
C ILE A 277 -10.35 2.86 5.76
N HIS A 278 -10.84 2.22 6.82
CA HIS A 278 -12.27 1.92 6.94
C HIS A 278 -13.05 3.00 7.68
N GLU A 279 -12.53 3.50 8.81
CA GLU A 279 -13.19 4.55 9.59
C GLU A 279 -12.93 5.95 9.02
N LEU A 280 -11.67 6.27 8.71
CA LEU A 280 -11.28 7.60 8.20
C LEU A 280 -11.32 7.72 6.68
N VAL A 281 -11.48 6.60 5.97
CA VAL A 281 -11.62 6.55 4.50
C VAL A 281 -10.47 7.24 3.77
N TYR A 282 -9.25 7.09 4.28
CA TYR A 282 -8.06 7.63 3.61
C TYR A 282 -7.57 6.69 2.51
N PRO A 283 -7.12 7.25 1.36
CA PRO A 283 -6.37 6.47 0.38
C PRO A 283 -5.17 5.79 1.05
N PRO A 284 -4.77 4.57 0.66
CA PRO A 284 -3.68 3.85 1.30
C PRO A 284 -2.38 4.66 1.40
N VAL A 285 -2.03 5.42 0.36
CA VAL A 285 -0.84 6.28 0.38
C VAL A 285 -0.92 7.40 1.43
N VAL A 286 -2.11 8.00 1.63
CA VAL A 286 -2.33 9.03 2.64
C VAL A 286 -2.30 8.43 4.05
N ALA A 287 -2.90 7.24 4.22
CA ALA A 287 -2.84 6.48 5.46
C ALA A 287 -1.39 6.13 5.83
N SER A 288 -0.59 5.63 4.89
CA SER A 288 0.85 5.39 5.08
C SER A 288 1.61 6.63 5.53
N LEU A 289 1.31 7.80 4.95
CA LEU A 289 1.94 9.06 5.37
C LEU A 289 1.60 9.46 6.81
N TRP A 290 0.39 9.16 7.28
CA TRP A 290 0.02 9.37 8.68
C TRP A 290 0.76 8.41 9.62
N ILE A 291 0.99 7.16 9.21
CA ILE A 291 1.84 6.21 9.96
C ILE A 291 3.29 6.72 10.01
N VAL A 292 3.84 7.18 8.89
CA VAL A 292 5.18 7.78 8.85
C VAL A 292 5.29 8.98 9.77
N ALA A 293 4.30 9.88 9.75
CA ALA A 293 4.27 11.03 10.65
C ALA A 293 4.30 10.60 12.12
N TYR A 294 3.55 9.55 12.47
CA TYR A 294 3.53 8.96 13.81
C TYR A 294 4.91 8.42 14.21
N ILE A 295 5.53 7.60 13.35
CA ILE A 295 6.87 7.04 13.55
C ILE A 295 7.89 8.13 13.89
N LEU A 296 7.92 9.19 13.09
CA LEU A 296 8.92 10.26 13.22
C LEU A 296 8.70 11.15 14.44
N GLU A 297 7.45 11.30 14.89
CA GLU A 297 7.12 12.14 16.05
C GLU A 297 7.30 11.43 17.39
N HIS A 298 7.00 10.12 17.41
CA HIS A 298 6.99 9.32 18.62
C HIS A 298 8.20 8.38 18.77
N ASP A 299 9.17 8.46 17.86
CA ASP A 299 10.32 7.54 17.79
C ASP A 299 9.89 6.05 17.74
N SER A 300 8.74 5.81 17.11
CA SER A 300 8.11 4.50 17.00
C SER A 300 8.71 3.68 15.85
N GLU A 301 8.25 2.44 15.70
CA GLU A 301 8.72 1.53 14.66
C GLU A 301 7.57 0.71 14.08
N ILE A 302 7.61 0.48 12.77
CA ILE A 302 6.72 -0.46 12.10
C ILE A 302 7.47 -1.69 11.66
N GLU A 303 6.81 -2.84 11.76
CA GLU A 303 7.19 -4.10 11.15
C GLU A 303 6.38 -4.29 9.88
N LEU A 304 7.08 -4.43 8.75
CA LEU A 304 6.52 -4.73 7.45
C LEU A 304 6.72 -6.21 7.12
N ALA A 305 5.67 -6.91 6.73
CA ALA A 305 5.72 -8.25 6.18
C ALA A 305 5.82 -8.18 4.65
N LEU A 306 6.99 -8.52 4.11
CA LEU A 306 7.23 -8.51 2.67
C LEU A 306 6.67 -9.78 2.02
N ALA A 307 6.35 -9.71 0.72
CA ALA A 307 5.87 -10.86 -0.05
C ALA A 307 6.86 -12.04 -0.09
N THR A 308 8.15 -11.78 0.16
CA THR A 308 9.22 -12.80 0.28
C THR A 308 9.12 -13.61 1.58
N GLY A 309 8.28 -13.20 2.53
CA GLY A 309 8.23 -13.72 3.90
C GLY A 309 9.26 -13.07 4.83
N GLU A 310 10.10 -12.17 4.31
CA GLU A 310 11.04 -11.38 5.11
C GLU A 310 10.32 -10.28 5.89
N ARG A 311 10.88 -9.92 7.04
CA ARG A 311 10.41 -8.80 7.86
C ARG A 311 11.33 -7.62 7.64
N LYS A 312 10.75 -6.45 7.41
CA LYS A 312 11.49 -5.18 7.34
C LYS A 312 10.99 -4.29 8.46
N PHE A 313 11.91 -3.81 9.29
CA PHE A 313 11.61 -2.83 10.32
C PHE A 313 11.88 -1.44 9.75
N VAL A 314 10.95 -0.51 9.96
CA VAL A 314 11.11 0.89 9.57
C VAL A 314 10.87 1.76 10.78
N SER A 315 11.88 2.55 11.14
CA SER A 315 11.81 3.58 12.16
C SER A 315 12.46 4.86 11.61
N ILE A 316 12.59 5.90 12.43
CA ILE A 316 13.38 7.08 12.08
C ILE A 316 14.83 6.73 11.68
N ASP A 317 15.35 5.59 12.13
CA ASP A 317 16.75 5.21 11.94
C ASP A 317 17.11 4.93 10.47
N ASP A 318 16.15 4.41 9.71
CA ASP A 318 16.31 3.92 8.33
C ASP A 318 15.33 4.61 7.36
N PHE A 319 14.55 5.58 7.85
CA PHE A 319 13.51 6.26 7.07
C PHE A 319 14.09 7.06 5.89
N GLU A 320 15.30 7.62 6.02
CA GLU A 320 15.98 8.33 4.92
C GLU A 320 16.19 7.46 3.68
N ASP A 321 16.37 6.14 3.87
CA ASP A 321 16.63 5.19 2.79
C ASP A 321 15.33 4.58 2.21
N CYS A 322 14.16 4.92 2.77
CA CYS A 322 12.87 4.40 2.30
C CYS A 322 12.30 5.25 1.15
N GLY A 323 11.66 4.61 0.18
CA GLY A 323 10.77 5.27 -0.78
C GLY A 323 9.33 5.41 -0.25
N VAL A 324 8.52 6.25 -0.91
CA VAL A 324 7.09 6.42 -0.61
C VAL A 324 6.34 5.09 -0.67
N SER A 325 6.72 4.22 -1.61
CA SER A 325 6.14 2.88 -1.81
C SER A 325 6.61 1.83 -0.80
N ASP A 326 7.66 2.12 -0.02
CA ASP A 326 8.27 1.13 0.88
C ASP A 326 7.47 0.97 2.17
N VAL A 327 6.60 1.93 2.50
CA VAL A 327 5.69 1.88 3.65
C VAL A 327 4.28 1.77 3.10
N SER A 328 3.85 0.56 2.80
CA SER A 328 2.51 0.31 2.25
C SER A 328 1.59 -0.30 3.30
N MET A 329 0.33 0.17 3.36
CA MET A 329 -0.65 -0.26 4.36
C MET A 329 -0.94 -1.76 4.35
N ASP A 330 -0.86 -2.43 3.20
CA ASP A 330 -1.03 -3.89 3.07
C ASP A 330 0.15 -4.69 3.63
N GLN A 331 1.32 -4.07 3.74
CA GLN A 331 2.54 -4.70 4.25
C GLN A 331 2.74 -4.48 5.75
N ILE A 332 2.08 -3.47 6.34
CA ILE A 332 2.23 -3.20 7.78
C ILE A 332 1.64 -4.36 8.57
N ALA A 333 2.51 -5.08 9.29
CA ALA A 333 2.12 -6.15 10.20
C ALA A 333 1.83 -5.61 11.59
N VAL A 334 2.72 -4.74 12.11
CA VAL A 334 2.65 -4.20 13.47
C VAL A 334 3.21 -2.78 13.50
N LEU A 335 2.60 -1.89 14.27
CA LEU A 335 3.18 -0.63 14.73
C LEU A 335 3.48 -0.74 16.22
N ARG A 336 4.72 -0.45 16.61
CA ARG A 336 5.21 -0.50 17.98
C ARG A 336 5.50 0.93 18.43
N ALA A 337 5.09 1.28 19.64
CA ALA A 337 5.35 2.60 20.21
C ALA A 337 6.86 2.82 20.42
N ASP A 338 7.59 1.75 20.73
CA ASP A 338 9.02 1.75 20.97
C ASP A 338 9.78 0.94 19.90
N LYS A 339 11.02 1.32 19.62
CA LYS A 339 11.92 0.59 18.72
C LYS A 339 12.20 -0.83 19.23
N SER A 340 12.25 -1.79 18.32
CA SER A 340 12.55 -3.18 18.64
C SER A 340 14.02 -3.42 18.99
N ASP A 341 14.22 -4.40 19.87
CA ASP A 341 15.50 -5.07 20.14
C ASP A 341 15.74 -6.29 19.22
N ASP A 342 14.84 -6.52 18.26
CA ASP A 342 14.94 -7.62 17.29
C ASP A 342 16.20 -7.46 16.42
N TRP A 343 16.85 -8.58 16.14
CA TRP A 343 18.18 -8.63 15.53
C TRP A 343 18.20 -7.92 14.17
N ASP A 344 17.15 -8.12 13.37
CA ASP A 344 17.04 -7.53 12.05
C ASP A 344 16.90 -6.00 12.10
N ALA A 345 16.28 -5.46 13.14
CA ALA A 345 16.14 -4.01 13.35
C ALA A 345 17.46 -3.34 13.77
N VAL A 346 18.33 -4.05 14.49
CA VAL A 346 19.63 -3.51 14.96
C VAL A 346 20.79 -3.78 14.00
N LEU A 347 20.63 -4.74 13.08
CA LEU A 347 21.66 -5.16 12.13
C LEU A 347 22.29 -4.01 11.31
N PRO A 348 21.53 -3.01 10.81
CA PRO A 348 22.11 -1.88 10.07
C PRO A 348 23.16 -1.11 10.87
N PHE A 349 22.91 -0.86 12.16
CA PHE A 349 23.87 -0.21 13.05
C PHE A 349 25.12 -1.07 13.25
N LEU A 350 24.93 -2.36 13.50
CA LEU A 350 26.04 -3.28 13.73
C LEU A 350 26.95 -3.38 12.52
N ARG A 351 26.40 -3.39 11.31
CA ARG A 351 27.15 -3.46 10.05
C ARG A 351 28.09 -2.27 9.82
N LEU A 352 27.88 -1.13 10.48
CA LEU A 352 28.79 0.02 10.37
C LEU A 352 30.15 -0.24 11.03
N ILE A 353 30.20 -1.07 12.06
CA ILE A 353 31.43 -1.44 12.79
C ILE A 353 31.86 -2.87 12.44
N ALA A 354 30.89 -3.73 12.19
CA ALA A 354 31.04 -5.14 11.86
C ALA A 354 30.38 -5.48 10.52
N PRO A 355 31.01 -5.18 9.36
CA PRO A 355 30.42 -5.40 8.04
C PRO A 355 30.00 -6.85 7.76
N HIS A 356 30.59 -7.80 8.48
CA HIS A 356 30.28 -9.22 8.39
C HIS A 356 29.09 -9.65 9.26
N ALA A 357 28.45 -8.72 9.99
CA ALA A 357 27.23 -9.00 10.72
C ALA A 357 26.11 -9.40 9.75
N ASN A 358 25.56 -10.59 9.98
CA ASN A 358 24.42 -11.15 9.25
C ASN A 358 23.47 -11.84 10.24
N SER A 359 22.32 -12.28 9.76
CA SER A 359 21.26 -12.87 10.58
C SER A 359 21.69 -14.16 11.31
N THR A 360 22.75 -14.85 10.85
CA THR A 360 23.12 -16.18 11.35
C THR A 360 24.36 -16.19 12.25
N ARG A 361 25.26 -15.21 12.15
CA ARG A 361 26.59 -15.25 12.79
C ARG A 361 26.69 -14.53 14.13
N TYR A 362 25.67 -13.79 14.55
CA TYR A 362 25.65 -13.09 15.84
C TYR A 362 24.34 -13.36 16.62
N GLY A 363 23.41 -14.14 16.05
CA GLY A 363 22.14 -14.54 16.67
C GLY A 363 22.22 -15.82 17.52
N GLY A 364 23.42 -16.34 17.78
CA GLY A 364 23.64 -17.69 18.34
C GLY A 364 24.43 -17.72 19.65
N GLY A 365 23.94 -17.07 20.70
CA GLY A 365 24.48 -17.22 22.07
C GLY A 365 25.43 -16.11 22.53
N SER A 366 25.51 -15.94 23.85
CA SER A 366 26.03 -14.73 24.51
C SER A 366 27.56 -14.52 24.45
N GLU A 367 28.34 -15.50 24.02
CA GLU A 367 29.81 -15.46 24.21
C GLU A 367 30.66 -15.74 22.96
N SER A 368 30.11 -16.21 21.83
CA SER A 368 30.91 -16.54 20.64
C SER A 368 31.29 -15.32 19.79
N ASP A 369 30.42 -14.31 19.72
CA ASP A 369 30.54 -13.24 18.71
C ASP A 369 30.64 -11.83 19.33
N ALA A 370 30.46 -11.72 20.64
CA ALA A 370 30.63 -10.48 21.38
C ALA A 370 32.10 -10.01 21.38
N GLU A 371 33.06 -10.93 21.38
CA GLU A 371 34.48 -10.60 21.36
C GLU A 371 34.91 -10.01 20.02
N GLU A 372 34.43 -10.55 18.89
CA GLU A 372 34.74 -10.01 17.54
C GLU A 372 34.15 -8.61 17.37
N PHE A 373 32.89 -8.40 17.80
CA PHE A 373 32.27 -7.09 17.80
C PHE A 373 33.06 -6.11 18.69
N ASN A 374 33.39 -6.49 19.92
CA ASN A 374 34.14 -5.64 20.85
C ASN A 374 35.55 -5.30 20.31
N LEU A 375 36.21 -6.25 19.64
CA LEU A 375 37.49 -6.03 18.98
C LEU A 375 37.36 -4.99 17.86
N GLN A 376 36.33 -5.11 17.01
CA GLN A 376 36.09 -4.17 15.92
C GLN A 376 35.70 -2.78 16.45
N LEU A 377 34.83 -2.72 17.45
CA LEU A 377 34.42 -1.48 18.11
C LEU A 377 35.62 -0.76 18.75
N SER A 378 36.47 -1.49 19.47
CA SER A 378 37.70 -0.92 20.06
C SER A 378 38.68 -0.44 18.99
N THR A 379 38.79 -1.15 17.87
CA THR A 379 39.66 -0.76 16.75
C THR A 379 39.20 0.56 16.13
N VAL A 380 37.90 0.70 15.85
CA VAL A 380 37.32 1.94 15.31
C VAL A 380 37.42 3.07 16.35
N GLY A 381 37.07 2.82 17.61
CA GLY A 381 37.19 3.79 18.70
C GLY A 381 38.61 4.33 18.91
N ASN A 382 39.62 3.47 18.78
CA ASN A 382 41.03 3.88 18.89
C ASN A 382 41.46 4.77 17.72
N ARG A 383 41.02 4.47 16.49
CA ARG A 383 41.32 5.30 15.31
C ARG A 383 40.73 6.69 15.46
N VAL A 384 39.45 6.80 15.84
CA VAL A 384 38.80 8.10 16.08
C VAL A 384 39.53 8.91 17.14
N ARG A 385 39.89 8.29 18.27
CA ARG A 385 40.65 8.96 19.35
C ARG A 385 42.04 9.42 18.90
N GLN A 386 42.72 8.68 18.03
CA GLN A 386 44.03 9.05 17.49
C GLN A 386 43.96 10.17 16.46
N ALA A 387 42.92 10.19 15.61
CA ALA A 387 42.72 11.23 14.60
C ALA A 387 42.26 12.58 15.21
N THR A 388 41.51 12.53 16.31
CA THR A 388 40.89 13.70 16.95
C THR A 388 41.84 14.89 17.20
N PRO A 389 43.04 14.73 17.80
CA PRO A 389 43.94 15.86 18.05
C PRO A 389 44.49 16.50 16.77
N VAL A 390 44.67 15.69 15.71
CA VAL A 390 45.13 16.16 14.41
C VAL A 390 44.03 16.98 13.74
N MET A 391 42.78 16.48 13.77
CA MET A 391 41.62 17.20 13.25
C MET A 391 41.40 18.54 13.95
N LEU A 392 41.51 18.58 15.28
CA LEU A 392 41.40 19.82 16.05
C LEU A 392 42.48 20.84 15.65
N SER A 393 43.72 20.36 15.45
CA SER A 393 44.84 21.21 15.01
C SER A 393 44.61 21.77 13.60
N LEU A 394 44.08 20.97 12.67
CA LEU A 394 43.72 21.39 11.32
C LEU A 394 42.56 22.37 11.31
N GLU A 395 41.56 22.18 12.16
CA GLU A 395 40.42 23.08 12.30
C GLU A 395 40.87 24.48 12.76
N ILE A 396 41.75 24.53 13.77
CA ILE A 396 42.37 25.77 14.25
C ILE A 396 43.22 26.42 13.15
N ALA A 397 44.01 25.63 12.41
CA ALA A 397 44.89 26.15 11.36
C ALA A 397 44.13 26.66 10.12
N THR A 398 42.98 26.06 9.80
CA THR A 398 42.17 26.42 8.62
C THR A 398 41.09 27.46 8.92
N GLY A 399 40.82 27.75 10.20
CA GLY A 399 39.79 28.69 10.60
C GLY A 399 38.37 28.22 10.29
N SER A 400 38.13 26.91 10.23
CA SER A 400 36.87 26.29 9.81
C SER A 400 35.75 26.38 10.87
N ALA A 401 35.47 27.59 11.37
CA ALA A 401 34.50 27.82 12.45
C ALA A 401 33.05 27.52 12.07
N ASP A 402 32.69 27.68 10.78
CA ASP A 402 31.31 27.47 10.32
C ASP A 402 30.94 25.99 10.13
N LYS A 403 31.94 25.11 9.98
CA LYS A 403 31.79 23.64 9.87
C LYS A 403 32.97 22.94 10.55
N PRO A 404 32.95 22.83 11.89
CA PRO A 404 34.07 22.23 12.63
C PRO A 404 34.29 20.78 12.21
N LEU A 405 35.54 20.42 11.91
CA LEU A 405 35.94 19.04 11.59
C LEU A 405 35.65 18.10 12.76
N THR A 406 35.68 18.64 13.98
CA THR A 406 35.48 17.90 15.23
C THR A 406 34.03 17.88 15.75
N ARG A 407 33.05 18.38 14.97
CA ARG A 407 31.65 18.64 15.42
C ARG A 407 31.03 17.51 16.25
N ASN A 408 31.17 16.26 15.79
CA ASN A 408 30.50 15.10 16.38
C ASN A 408 31.45 14.19 17.17
N VAL A 409 32.71 14.58 17.37
CA VAL A 409 33.74 13.67 17.89
C VAL A 409 33.45 13.24 19.33
N ASN A 410 33.03 14.15 20.21
CA ASN A 410 32.72 13.81 21.60
C ASN A 410 31.51 12.86 21.71
N GLN A 411 30.50 13.10 20.88
CA GLN A 411 29.33 12.22 20.74
C GLN A 411 29.73 10.84 20.24
N LEU A 412 30.59 10.78 19.22
CA LEU A 412 31.10 9.55 18.63
C LEU A 412 31.97 8.76 19.60
N ILE A 413 32.84 9.43 20.38
CA ILE A 413 33.63 8.79 21.45
C ILE A 413 32.72 8.17 22.50
N GLY A 414 31.61 8.84 22.85
CA GLY A 414 30.59 8.29 23.74
C GLY A 414 30.06 6.96 23.21
N VAL A 415 29.51 6.95 22.00
CA VAL A 415 28.92 5.76 21.35
C VAL A 415 29.94 4.63 21.16
N LEU A 416 31.18 4.96 20.74
CA LEU A 416 32.25 3.97 20.52
C LEU A 416 32.87 3.43 21.81
N SER A 417 32.49 3.96 22.97
CA SER A 417 32.91 3.45 24.28
C SER A 417 31.90 2.46 24.89
N ALA A 418 30.85 2.08 24.16
CA ALA A 418 29.89 1.08 24.59
C ALA A 418 30.55 -0.27 24.93
N SER A 419 30.03 -0.96 25.94
CA SER A 419 30.56 -2.23 26.45
C SER A 419 29.95 -3.47 25.79
N SER A 420 28.90 -3.30 24.99
CA SER A 420 28.21 -4.37 24.27
C SER A 420 27.59 -3.83 22.98
N TRP A 421 27.23 -4.73 22.06
CA TRP A 421 26.51 -4.36 20.85
C TRP A 421 25.15 -3.72 21.15
N ARG A 422 24.45 -4.20 22.20
CA ARG A 422 23.17 -3.61 22.64
C ARG A 422 23.34 -2.18 23.10
N GLU A 423 24.34 -1.94 23.95
CA GLU A 423 24.64 -0.59 24.43
C GLU A 423 25.09 0.31 23.29
N TYR A 424 25.88 -0.20 22.35
CA TYR A 424 26.30 0.54 21.16
C TYR A 424 25.09 1.01 20.34
N VAL A 425 24.15 0.11 20.04
CA VAL A 425 22.95 0.46 19.25
C VAL A 425 22.05 1.41 20.02
N ALA A 426 21.83 1.18 21.31
CA ALA A 426 21.05 2.08 22.15
C ALA A 426 21.66 3.49 22.19
N GLN A 427 22.96 3.61 22.43
CA GLN A 427 23.65 4.90 22.44
C GLN A 427 23.68 5.53 21.05
N ALA A 428 23.88 4.76 19.99
CA ALA A 428 23.85 5.25 18.62
C ALA A 428 22.49 5.85 18.26
N ARG A 429 21.40 5.16 18.60
CA ARG A 429 20.02 5.65 18.44
C ARG A 429 19.80 6.95 19.22
N VAL A 430 20.19 6.99 20.49
CA VAL A 430 20.02 8.18 21.35
C VAL A 430 20.82 9.38 20.86
N VAL A 431 22.07 9.18 20.44
CA VAL A 431 23.00 10.27 20.15
C VAL A 431 22.88 10.76 18.70
N PHE A 432 22.70 9.85 17.75
CA PHE A 432 22.71 10.17 16.32
C PHE A 432 21.32 10.07 15.67
N GLY A 433 20.37 9.39 16.29
CA GLY A 433 18.99 9.27 15.80
C GLY A 433 18.81 8.42 14.55
N SER A 434 19.88 8.15 13.77
CA SER A 434 19.80 7.30 12.58
C SER A 434 21.14 6.63 12.21
N VAL A 435 21.04 5.55 11.43
CA VAL A 435 22.20 4.83 10.89
C VAL A 435 22.99 5.73 9.93
N SER A 436 22.29 6.51 9.11
CA SER A 436 22.87 7.48 8.18
C SER A 436 23.70 8.55 8.91
N ALA A 437 23.15 9.14 9.98
CA ALA A 437 23.86 10.14 10.78
C ALA A 437 25.13 9.57 11.43
N LEU A 438 25.06 8.35 11.98
CA LEU A 438 26.22 7.67 12.55
C LEU A 438 27.26 7.32 11.48
N ARG A 439 26.84 6.81 10.31
CA ARG A 439 27.71 6.53 9.17
C ARG A 439 28.46 7.77 8.70
N ASN A 440 27.76 8.91 8.62
CA ASN A 440 28.36 10.20 8.26
C ASN A 440 29.38 10.67 9.31
N ALA A 441 29.06 10.52 10.60
CA ALA A 441 30.00 10.83 11.68
C ALA A 441 31.25 9.95 11.66
N LEU A 442 31.09 8.64 11.45
CA LEU A 442 32.20 7.69 11.30
C LEU A 442 33.07 7.99 10.07
N SER A 443 32.44 8.30 8.94
CA SER A 443 33.15 8.63 7.69
C SER A 443 33.93 9.93 7.82
N GLY A 444 33.33 10.97 8.42
CA GLY A 444 34.01 12.25 8.67
C GLY A 444 35.22 12.11 9.60
N ALA A 445 35.17 11.19 10.56
CA ALA A 445 36.30 10.87 11.43
C ALA A 445 37.37 9.97 10.76
N ALA A 446 37.06 9.30 9.64
CA ALA A 446 37.95 8.36 8.96
C ALA A 446 38.68 8.93 7.73
N GLN A 447 38.17 10.01 7.13
CA GLN A 447 38.70 10.60 5.89
C GLN A 447 39.89 11.56 6.09
N HIS A 448 40.32 11.79 7.34
CA HIS A 448 41.36 12.74 7.72
C HIS A 448 42.26 12.16 8.80
#